data_AF-A0A392QXE9-F1
#
_entry.id   AF-A0A392QXE9-F1
#
_cell.length_a   1.000
_cell.length_b   1.000
_cell.length_c   1.000
_cell.angle_alpha   90.00
_cell.angle_beta   90.00
_cell.angle_gamma   90.00
#
_symmetry.space_group_name_H-M   'P 1'
#
loop_
_entity.id
_entity.type
_entity.pdbx_description
1 polymer ?
#
loop_
_entity_poly.entity_id
_entity_poly.type
_entity_poly.pdbx_seq_one_letter_code
_entity_poly.pdbx_strand_id
1 'polypeptide(L)' 'VGGWTQVYGNILSFATIRGASHEAPFSQPERSLVLFKSFLEDRPLPEIF' A
#
# COMPACT_ATOMS: atom_id res chain seq x y z
N VAL A 1 -6.02 -10.80 -0.05
CA VAL A 1 -6.27 -9.37 -0.46
C VAL A 1 -5.93 -8.39 0.66
N GLY A 2 -4.95 -7.50 0.45
CA GLY A 2 -4.41 -6.56 1.45
C GLY A 2 -5.04 -5.16 1.48
N GLY A 3 -5.89 -4.84 0.51
CA GLY A 3 -6.44 -3.49 0.29
C GLY A 3 -6.78 -3.30 -1.18
N TRP A 4 -6.85 -2.05 -1.63
CA TRP A 4 -6.98 -1.69 -3.03
C TRP A 4 -6.16 -0.44 -3.35
N THR A 5 -5.87 -0.25 -4.63
CA THR A 5 -5.11 0.88 -5.14
C THR A 5 -5.82 1.49 -6.33
N GLN A 6 -5.79 2.81 -6.43
CA GLN A 6 -6.22 3.56 -7.61
C GLN A 6 -5.05 4.43 -8.07
N VAL A 7 -4.67 4.27 -9.33
CA VAL A 7 -3.60 5.03 -9.97
C VAL A 7 -4.20 6.23 -10.72
N TYR A 8 -3.55 7.38 -10.60
CA TYR A 8 -3.90 8.63 -11.29
C TYR A 8 -2.70 9.11 -12.12
N GLY A 9 -2.68 8.74 -13.40
CA GLY A 9 -1.54 9.02 -14.27
C GLY A 9 -0.29 8.25 -13.82
N ASN A 10 0.85 8.94 -13.73
CA ASN A 10 2.15 8.34 -13.41
C ASN A 10 2.81 8.93 -12.15
N ILE A 11 2.19 9.92 -11.49
CA ILE A 11 2.80 10.62 -10.33
C ILE A 11 2.02 10.45 -9.02
N LEU A 12 0.80 9.89 -9.08
CA LEU A 12 -0.07 9.79 -7.93
C LEU A 12 -0.77 8.43 -7.88
N SER A 13 -0.66 7.77 -6.73
CA SER A 13 -1.40 6.56 -6.39
C SER A 13 -2.08 6.72 -5.04
N PHE A 14 -3.36 6.35 -4.94
CA PHE A 14 -4.09 6.24 -3.69
C PHE A 14 -4.20 4.76 -3.31
N ALA A 15 -3.80 4.39 -2.10
CA ALA A 15 -3.84 3.01 -1.63
C ALA A 15 -4.52 2.91 -0.26
N THR A 16 -5.26 1.83 -0.05
CA THR A 16 -5.79 1.45 1.26
C THR A 16 -5.06 0.22 1.80
N ILE A 17 -4.94 0.14 3.11
CA ILE A 17 -4.51 -1.09 3.80
C ILE A 17 -5.71 -1.63 4.57
N ARG A 18 -6.26 -2.75 4.12
CA ARG A 18 -7.45 -3.35 4.73
C ARG A 18 -7.15 -3.74 6.17
N GLY A 19 -7.97 -3.25 7.10
CA GLY A 19 -7.85 -3.54 8.54
C GLY A 19 -6.81 -2.69 9.27
N ALA A 20 -6.21 -1.69 8.61
CA ALA A 20 -5.37 -0.71 9.26
C ALA A 20 -6.21 0.33 10.03
N SER A 21 -5.77 0.65 11.24
CA SER A 21 -6.23 1.79 12.04
C SER A 21 -5.61 3.09 11.51
N HIS A 22 -5.84 4.21 12.22
CA HIS A 22 -5.21 5.49 11.92
C HIS A 22 -3.68 5.39 11.82
N GLU A 23 -3.07 4.65 12.75
CA GLU A 23 -1.67 4.25 12.67
C GLU A 23 -1.55 2.90 11.94
N ALA A 24 -1.44 2.96 10.61
CA ALA A 24 -1.37 1.75 9.78
C ALA A 24 -0.16 0.85 10.10
N PRO A 25 1.07 1.37 10.30
CA PRO A 25 2.22 0.51 10.63
C PRO A 25 2.09 -0.20 11.97
N PHE A 26 1.35 0.36 12.94
CA PHE A 26 1.08 -0.27 14.22
C PHE A 26 0.13 -1.47 14.08
N SER A 27 -0.95 -1.28 13.34
CA SER A 27 -2.05 -2.25 13.24
C SER A 27 -1.88 -3.29 12.11
N GLN A 28 -1.10 -2.96 11.06
CA GLN A 28 -0.86 -3.80 9.88
C GLN A 28 0.62 -3.71 9.43
N PRO A 29 1.59 -4.07 10.29
CA PRO A 29 3.01 -3.79 10.07
C PRO A 29 3.57 -4.37 8.77
N GLU A 30 3.26 -5.64 8.45
CA GLU A 30 3.77 -6.29 7.23
C GLU A 30 3.26 -5.61 5.95
N ARG A 31 1.96 -5.29 5.90
CA ARG A 31 1.35 -4.65 4.74
C ARG A 31 1.85 -3.21 4.55
N SER A 32 2.03 -2.48 5.65
CA SER A 32 2.63 -1.14 5.62
C SER A 32 4.08 -1.18 5.10
N LEU A 33 4.87 -2.18 5.49
CA LEU A 33 6.24 -2.33 4.99
C LEU A 33 6.27 -2.64 3.50
N VAL A 34 5.37 -3.50 3.00
CA VAL A 34 5.28 -3.78 1.56
C VAL A 34 4.90 -2.51 0.79
N LEU A 35 3.93 -1.74 1.29
CA LEU A 35 3.55 -0.48 0.66
C LEU A 35 4.74 0.50 0.60
N PHE A 36 5.46 0.64 1.71
CA PHE A 36 6.60 1.55 1.79
C PHE A 36 7.75 1.12 0.87
N LYS A 37 8.08 -0.17 0.81
CA LYS A 37 9.11 -0.68 -0.11
C LYS A 37 8.74 -0.45 -1.58
N SER A 38 7.49 -0.75 -1.94
CA SER A 38 7.01 -0.57 -3.32
C SER A 38 7.13 0.89 -3.75
N PHE A 39 6.79 1.83 -2.86
CA PHE A 39 6.96 3.26 -3.10
C PHE A 39 8.44 3.66 -3.33
N LEU A 40 9.36 3.20 -2.47
CA LEU A 40 10.78 3.56 -2.60
C LEU A 40 11.44 2.98 -3.86
N GLU A 41 10.96 1.84 -4.33
CA GLU A 41 11.50 1.14 -5.50
C GLU A 41 10.82 1.56 -6.81
N ASP A 42 9.88 2.51 -6.77
CA ASP A 42 9.05 2.90 -7.92
C ASP A 42 8.35 1.69 -8.60
N ARG A 43 7.85 0.76 -7.76
CA ARG A 43 7.14 -0.44 -8.20
C ARG A 43 5.66 -0.35 -7.84
N PRO A 44 4.75 -0.82 -8.71
CA PRO A 44 3.33 -0.90 -8.37
C PRO A 44 3.10 -1.84 -7.19
N LEU A 45 2.05 -1.57 -6.40
CA LEU A 45 1.65 -2.46 -5.31
C LEU A 45 1.24 -3.84 -5.86
N PRO A 46 1.50 -4.95 -5.14
CA PRO A 46 1.11 -6.27 -5.59
C PRO A 46 -0.42 -6.38 -5.71
N GLU A 47 -0.91 -6.71 -6.90
CA GLU A 47 -2.36 -6.91 -7.13
C GLU A 47 -2.88 -8.21 -6.51
N ILE A 48 -1.99 -9.17 -6.21
CA ILE A 48 -2.36 -10.50 -5.71
C ILE A 48 -1.40 -10.90 -4.59
N PHE A 49 -1.98 -11.26 -3.45
CA PHE A 49 -1.36 -12.03 -2.36
C PHE A 49 -2.19 -13.30 -2.15
#